data_AF-A0A3N5XIT6-F1
#
_entry.id   AF-A0A3N5XIT6-F1
#
_cell.length_a   1.000
_cell.length_b   1.000
_cell.length_c   1.000
_cell.angle_alpha   90.00
_cell.angle_beta   90.00
_cell.angle_gamma   90.00
#
_symmetry.space_group_name_H-M   'P 1'
#
loop_
_entity.id
_entity.type
_entity.pdbx_description
1 polymer ?
#
loop_
_entity_poly.entity_id
_entity_poly.type
_entity_poly.pdbx_seq_one_letter_code
_entity_poly.pdbx_strand_id
1 'polypeptide(L)'
;MRPRAEYEGRFRESEVMARLAKEYGFSNVEIEVFPQPNQRLWQATQAELWLLTPAPRKLYDFRDVAVTIASGSESGDVTADLVDVGNGGRPDDYAGKD
;
A
#
# COMPACT_ATOMS: atom_id res chain seq x y z
N MET A 1 -5.10 -9.23 6.28
CA MET A 1 -5.15 -8.67 4.90
C MET A 1 -6.52 -8.93 4.30
N ARG A 2 -7.02 -8.02 3.44
CA ARG A 2 -8.29 -8.23 2.73
C ARG A 2 -8.14 -9.39 1.73
N PRO A 3 -9.14 -10.27 1.58
CA PRO A 3 -9.08 -11.35 0.60
C PRO A 3 -9.15 -10.80 -0.82
N ARG A 4 -8.48 -11.48 -1.77
CA ARG A 4 -8.44 -11.07 -3.19
C ARG A 4 -9.83 -10.85 -3.79
N ALA A 5 -10.80 -11.71 -3.46
CA ALA A 5 -12.17 -11.63 -3.95
C ALA A 5 -12.86 -10.28 -3.65
N GLU A 6 -12.42 -9.56 -2.60
CA GLU A 6 -12.96 -8.25 -2.25
C GLU A 6 -12.57 -7.15 -3.25
N TYR A 7 -11.52 -7.37 -4.04
CA TYR A 7 -11.04 -6.44 -5.09
C TYR A 7 -11.68 -6.70 -6.46
N GLU A 8 -12.47 -7.78 -6.59
CA GLU A 8 -13.08 -8.20 -7.86
C GLU A 8 -14.52 -7.66 -8.02
N GLY A 9 -15.07 -7.01 -6.99
CA GLY A 9 -16.44 -6.50 -6.97
C GLY A 9 -16.62 -5.28 -6.08
N ARG A 10 -17.80 -5.16 -5.46
CA ARG A 10 -18.08 -4.09 -4.48
C ARG A 10 -17.36 -4.40 -3.16
N PHE A 11 -16.81 -3.38 -2.53
CA PHE A 11 -16.25 -3.52 -1.18
C PHE A 11 -17.33 -3.93 -0.19
N ARG A 12 -16.96 -4.79 0.76
CA ARG A 12 -17.87 -5.30 1.79
C ARG A 12 -18.53 -4.17 2.57
N GLU A 13 -17.76 -3.12 2.88
CA GLU A 13 -18.26 -1.95 3.61
C GLU A 13 -19.38 -1.25 2.86
N SER A 14 -19.27 -1.12 1.52
CA SER A 14 -20.34 -0.53 0.70
C SER A 14 -21.63 -1.33 0.79
N GLU A 15 -21.55 -2.67 0.76
CA GLU A 15 -22.73 -3.51 0.91
C GLU A 15 -23.34 -3.46 2.31
N VAL A 16 -22.50 -3.41 3.34
CA VAL A 16 -22.94 -3.26 4.73
C VAL A 16 -23.68 -1.92 4.92
N MET A 17 -23.12 -0.82 4.41
CA MET A 17 -23.74 0.50 4.54
C MET A 17 -25.05 0.60 3.74
N ALA A 18 -25.08 0.06 2.52
CA ALA A 18 -26.31 0.03 1.72
C ALA A 18 -27.42 -0.80 2.39
N ARG A 19 -27.06 -1.92 3.03
CA ARG A 19 -28.02 -2.73 3.80
C ARG A 19 -28.55 -1.97 5.01
N LEU A 20 -27.67 -1.37 5.83
CA LEU A 20 -28.07 -0.61 7.01
C LEU A 20 -28.98 0.58 6.64
N ALA A 21 -28.66 1.29 5.56
CA ALA A 21 -29.51 2.40 5.10
C ALA A 21 -30.92 1.92 4.70
N LYS A 22 -31.04 0.77 4.03
CA LYS A 22 -32.35 0.18 3.71
C LYS A 22 -33.11 -0.24 4.96
N GLU A 23 -32.42 -0.86 5.93
CA GLU A 23 -33.01 -1.27 7.21
C GLU A 23 -33.51 -0.06 8.03
N TYR A 24 -32.85 1.09 7.93
CA TYR A 24 -33.26 2.34 8.59
C TYR A 24 -34.36 3.12 7.84
N GLY A 25 -34.91 2.56 6.76
CA GLY A 25 -36.06 3.13 6.05
C GLY A 25 -35.72 4.17 5.00
N PHE A 26 -34.45 4.31 4.60
CA PHE A 26 -34.10 5.13 3.44
C PHE A 26 -34.58 4.45 2.15
N SER A 27 -35.35 5.18 1.35
CA SER A 27 -35.68 4.80 -0.03
C SER A 27 -34.59 5.26 -0.99
N ASN A 28 -34.42 4.56 -2.12
CA ASN A 28 -33.45 4.89 -3.18
C ASN A 28 -31.96 4.73 -2.78
N VAL A 29 -31.60 3.55 -2.24
CA VAL A 29 -30.22 3.23 -1.87
C VAL A 29 -29.55 2.38 -2.95
N GLU A 30 -28.54 2.95 -3.61
CA GLU A 30 -27.76 2.32 -4.67
C GLU A 30 -26.26 2.39 -4.39
N ILE A 31 -25.50 1.44 -4.96
CA ILE A 31 -24.03 1.45 -4.94
C ILE A 31 -23.55 1.67 -6.37
N GLU A 32 -23.04 2.86 -6.62
CA GLU A 32 -22.41 3.22 -7.90
C GLU A 32 -20.94 2.77 -7.92
N VAL A 33 -20.50 2.23 -9.04
CA VAL A 33 -19.12 1.78 -9.25
C VAL A 33 -18.55 2.53 -10.43
N PHE A 34 -17.45 3.26 -10.19
CA PHE A 34 -16.77 4.03 -11.22
C PHE A 34 -15.49 3.30 -11.64
N PRO A 35 -15.41 2.78 -12.87
CA PRO A 35 -14.21 2.11 -13.33
C PRO A 35 -13.07 3.12 -13.51
N GLN A 36 -11.86 2.74 -13.10
CA GLN A 36 -10.64 3.51 -13.30
C GLN A 36 -9.69 2.73 -14.22
N PRO A 37 -9.89 2.77 -15.56
CA PRO A 37 -9.22 1.86 -16.49
C PRO A 37 -7.69 2.00 -16.53
N ASN A 38 -7.17 3.17 -16.18
CA ASN A 38 -5.74 3.47 -16.17
C ASN A 38 -5.12 3.40 -14.77
N GLN A 39 -5.90 3.01 -13.75
CA GLN A 39 -5.46 3.01 -12.37
C GLN A 39 -5.50 1.59 -11.84
N ARG A 40 -4.32 0.99 -11.65
CA ARG A 40 -4.24 -0.30 -10.97
C ARG A 40 -4.42 -0.05 -9.48
N LEU A 41 -5.31 -0.82 -8.87
CA LEU A 41 -5.38 -0.92 -7.42
C LEU A 41 -4.02 -1.43 -6.94
N TRP A 42 -3.30 -0.56 -6.25
CA TRP A 42 -2.00 -0.89 -5.67
C TRP A 42 -2.23 -1.34 -4.22
N GLN A 43 -1.76 -2.54 -3.90
CA GLN A 43 -1.74 -3.07 -2.54
C GLN A 43 -0.49 -3.91 -2.35
N ALA A 44 0.35 -3.49 -1.40
CA ALA A 44 1.49 -4.31 -1.00
C ALA A 44 1.03 -5.60 -0.29
N THR A 45 1.62 -6.71 -0.69
CA THR A 45 1.40 -8.04 -0.09
C THR A 45 2.60 -8.51 0.74
N GLN A 46 3.77 -7.94 0.49
CA GLN A 46 5.02 -8.18 1.20
C GLN A 46 5.89 -6.93 1.13
N ALA A 47 6.47 -6.53 2.26
CA ALA A 47 7.44 -5.46 2.35
C ALA A 47 8.20 -5.60 3.67
N GLU A 48 9.48 -5.89 3.59
CA GLU A 48 10.35 -6.14 4.73
C GLU A 48 11.66 -5.39 4.54
N LEU A 49 12.23 -4.90 5.63
CA LEU A 49 13.55 -4.29 5.64
C LEU A 49 14.47 -5.10 6.54
N TRP A 50 15.62 -5.48 6.00
CA TRP A 50 16.61 -6.32 6.69
C TRP A 50 17.98 -5.63 6.67
N LEU A 51 18.65 -5.66 7.82
CA LEU A 51 20.09 -5.41 7.91
C LEU A 51 20.78 -6.76 7.76
N LEU A 52 21.68 -6.92 6.79
CA LEU A 52 22.34 -8.21 6.54
C LEU A 52 23.70 -8.32 7.22
N THR A 53 24.45 -7.23 7.29
CA THR A 53 25.78 -7.15 7.91
C THR A 53 25.77 -6.16 9.08
N PRO A 54 26.50 -6.43 10.17
CA PRO A 54 27.38 -7.58 10.41
C PRO A 54 26.64 -8.89 10.74
N ALA A 55 25.33 -8.84 11.03
CA ALA A 55 24.49 -10.01 11.24
C ALA A 55 23.06 -9.75 10.75
N PRO A 56 22.38 -10.75 10.15
CA PRO A 56 21.01 -10.62 9.70
C PRO A 56 20.05 -10.23 10.83
N ARG A 57 19.36 -9.11 10.65
CA ARG A 57 18.34 -8.62 11.58
C ARG A 57 17.21 -7.95 10.80
N LYS A 58 15.98 -8.42 11.00
CA LYS A 58 14.80 -7.72 10.51
C LYS A 58 14.67 -6.39 11.22
N LEU A 59 14.64 -5.30 10.46
CA LEU A 59 14.42 -3.95 10.97
C LEU A 59 12.94 -3.59 10.91
N TYR A 60 12.23 -4.08 9.89
CA TYR A 60 10.86 -3.70 9.64
C TYR A 60 10.05 -4.76 8.89
N ASP A 61 8.75 -4.84 9.19
CA ASP A 61 7.73 -5.55 8.43
C ASP A 61 6.51 -4.65 8.28
N PHE A 62 6.00 -4.49 7.06
CA PHE A 62 4.78 -3.68 6.86
C PHE A 62 3.55 -4.23 7.59
N ARG A 63 3.55 -5.53 7.95
CA ARG A 63 2.47 -6.13 8.73
C ARG A 63 2.44 -5.61 10.16
N ASP A 64 3.56 -5.08 10.68
CA ASP A 64 3.61 -4.49 12.02
C ASP A 64 2.99 -3.09 12.02
N VAL A 65 3.22 -2.30 10.95
CA VAL A 65 2.60 -0.98 10.78
C VAL A 65 2.21 -0.78 9.32
N ALA A 66 0.92 -0.99 9.03
CA ALA A 66 0.40 -1.01 7.66
C ALA A 66 0.54 0.33 6.89
N VAL A 67 0.72 1.46 7.58
CA VAL A 67 0.74 2.81 6.98
C VAL A 67 2.12 3.27 6.53
N THR A 68 3.17 2.46 6.64
CA THR A 68 4.56 2.91 6.41
C THR A 68 5.12 2.57 5.03
N ILE A 69 4.30 2.05 4.12
CA ILE A 69 4.74 1.77 2.75
C ILE A 69 4.50 3.01 1.88
N ALA A 70 5.46 3.33 1.02
CA ALA A 70 5.29 4.33 -0.02
C ALA A 70 4.27 3.83 -1.07
N SER A 71 3.11 4.48 -1.12
CA SER A 71 2.06 4.19 -2.11
C SER A 71 2.59 4.24 -3.54
N GLY A 72 2.34 3.20 -4.32
CA GLY A 72 2.77 3.13 -5.71
C GLY A 72 4.24 2.77 -5.90
N SER A 73 4.94 2.32 -4.85
CA SER A 73 6.29 1.78 -5.02
C SER A 73 6.30 0.57 -5.95
N GLU A 74 7.36 0.44 -6.73
CA GLU A 74 7.61 -0.75 -7.56
C GLU A 74 7.88 -1.98 -6.70
N SER A 75 7.53 -3.15 -7.24
CA SER A 75 7.83 -4.44 -6.62
C SER A 75 9.28 -4.83 -6.89
N GLY A 76 10.01 -5.23 -5.85
CA GLY A 76 11.38 -5.73 -5.99
C GLY A 76 11.95 -6.28 -4.68
N ASP A 77 13.04 -7.03 -4.81
CA ASP A 77 13.89 -7.47 -3.72
C ASP A 77 15.32 -7.00 -4.06
N VAL A 78 15.83 -6.05 -3.29
CA VAL A 78 17.10 -5.35 -3.58
C VAL A 78 17.96 -5.38 -2.33
N THR A 79 19.22 -5.76 -2.51
CA THR A 79 20.27 -5.69 -1.49
C THR A 79 21.36 -4.74 -1.96
N ALA A 80 21.67 -3.74 -1.14
CA ALA A 80 22.69 -2.74 -1.42
C ALA A 80 23.22 -2.14 -0.11
N ASP A 81 24.32 -1.39 -0.20
CA ASP A 81 24.82 -0.58 0.91
C ASP A 81 23.94 0.66 1.13
N LEU A 82 23.83 1.11 2.38
CA LEU A 82 23.03 2.27 2.76
C LEU A 82 23.89 3.54 2.70
N VAL A 83 23.49 4.50 1.87
CA VAL A 83 24.13 5.82 1.72
C VAL A 83 23.14 6.91 2.12
N ASP A 84 23.52 7.81 3.02
CA ASP A 84 22.70 8.95 3.42
C ASP A 84 22.80 10.10 2.39
N VAL A 85 21.73 10.28 1.61
CA VAL A 85 21.63 11.33 0.60
C VAL A 85 21.08 12.66 1.14
N GLY A 86 20.69 12.74 2.40
CA GLY A 86 19.98 13.92 2.94
C GLY A 86 18.52 13.93 2.48
N ASN A 87 18.04 15.03 1.90
CA ASN A 87 16.64 15.15 1.50
C ASN A 87 16.25 14.28 0.29
N GLY A 88 17.19 13.96 -0.60
CA GLY A 88 16.95 13.12 -1.78
C GLY A 88 15.93 13.70 -2.78
N GLY A 89 15.70 15.01 -2.74
CA GLY A 89 14.70 15.68 -3.56
C GLY A 89 15.29 16.37 -4.80
N ARG A 90 16.61 16.50 -4.87
CA ARG A 90 17.33 17.17 -5.95
C ARG A 90 18.51 16.33 -6.44
N PRO A 91 18.91 16.43 -7.72
CA PRO A 91 20.09 15.75 -8.23
C PRO A 91 21.36 16.02 -7.40
N ASP A 92 21.53 17.26 -6.93
CA ASP A 92 22.69 17.66 -6.11
C ASP A 92 22.77 16.92 -4.76
N ASP A 93 21.65 16.41 -4.22
CA ASP A 93 21.62 15.64 -2.97
C ASP A 93 22.39 14.31 -3.11
N TYR A 94 22.55 13.82 -4.35
CA TYR A 94 23.23 12.58 -4.71
C TYR A 94 24.67 12.80 -5.21
N ALA A 95 25.08 14.05 -5.44
CA ALA A 95 26.38 14.34 -6.04
C ALA A 95 27.54 13.88 -5.14
N GLY A 96 28.42 13.02 -5.68
CA GLY A 96 29.56 12.47 -4.94
C GLY A 96 29.20 11.44 -3.87
N LYS A 97 27.96 10.93 -3.90
CA LYS A 97 27.47 9.86 -3.03
C LYS A 97 27.32 8.59 -3.87
N ASP A 98 28.43 7.91 -4.08
CA ASP A 98 28.51 6.56 -4.66
C ASP A 98 28.94 5.55 -3.59
#